data_AF-A0A6J5I2T3-F1
#
_entry.id   AF-A0A6J5I2T3-F1
#
_cell.length_a   1.000
_cell.length_b   1.000
_cell.length_c   1.000
_cell.angle_alpha   90.00
_cell.angle_beta   90.00
_cell.angle_gamma   90.00
#
_symmetry.space_group_name_H-M   'P 1'
#
loop_
_entity.id
_entity.type
_entity.pdbx_description
1 polymer ?
#
loop_
_entity_poly.entity_id
_entity_poly.type
_entity_poly.pdbx_seq_one_letter_code
_entity_poly.pdbx_strand_id
1 'polypeptide(L)'
;MNALRPTLLAAALAFSMAAGTAWAQDADKLPHTQVTLVAPPQVHPHEQATKSGPKVVEFTMTIEEKKMVIDDKGTTLQAMTFNGSMPGPTLVVHEGDYVQLTLVNPATNAMPHNVDFHAATGALGGAKLTNVNPGEQATLRFKADRSGTFVYHCAPEGMVPWHVVSGMSGTLMVLPRDGLKDPQGKPLRYDRAYTIGEFDLYIPKGPDGKYKDYATLAESYGDTVQVMRTLTPSHIVFNGKVGALTGANALTAKVGETVLLIHSQANRDTRPHLIGGHGDWVWETGKFANPPQRNLETWFIRGGSAGAALYTFKQPGVYAYLNHNLIEAFELGAAGHIKVEGKWNDDLMKQIKAPAPIPR
;
A
#
# COMPACT_ATOMS: atom_id res chain seq x y z
N MET A 1 49.73 -37.51 -69.81
CA MET A 1 49.64 -37.02 -68.42
C MET A 1 49.37 -35.54 -68.47
N ASN A 2 48.12 -35.09 -68.29
CA ASN A 2 47.80 -33.67 -68.13
C ASN A 2 46.50 -33.56 -67.32
N ALA A 3 46.57 -32.74 -66.28
CA ALA A 3 45.62 -32.67 -65.18
C ALA A 3 44.28 -32.03 -65.58
N LEU A 4 43.18 -32.63 -65.13
CA LEU A 4 41.82 -32.08 -65.19
C LEU A 4 41.59 -31.14 -64.01
N ARG A 5 41.20 -29.89 -64.30
CA ARG A 5 40.52 -28.99 -63.36
C ARG A 5 39.04 -29.35 -63.27
N PRO A 6 38.41 -29.21 -62.10
CA PRO A 6 37.00 -28.86 -62.04
C PRO A 6 36.76 -27.50 -61.38
N THR A 7 35.76 -26.85 -61.94
CA THR A 7 35.25 -25.51 -61.77
C THR A 7 34.53 -25.34 -60.42
N LEU A 8 34.69 -24.16 -59.78
CA LEU A 8 33.97 -23.76 -58.58
C LEU A 8 32.46 -23.63 -58.85
N LEU A 9 31.63 -24.24 -58.00
CA LEU A 9 30.23 -23.89 -57.83
C LEU A 9 30.08 -23.16 -56.49
N ALA A 10 29.72 -21.88 -56.54
CA ALA A 10 29.36 -21.09 -55.36
C ALA A 10 27.88 -21.31 -55.05
N ALA A 11 27.57 -21.90 -53.90
CA ALA A 11 26.21 -21.99 -53.37
C ALA A 11 25.93 -20.75 -52.51
N ALA A 12 25.03 -19.88 -52.98
CA ALA A 12 24.51 -18.77 -52.20
C ALA A 12 23.42 -19.30 -51.25
N LEU A 13 23.71 -19.36 -49.95
CA LEU A 13 22.67 -19.47 -48.92
C LEU A 13 22.07 -18.09 -48.67
N ALA A 14 20.85 -17.88 -49.16
CA ALA A 14 20.00 -16.79 -48.72
C ALA A 14 19.44 -17.12 -47.34
N PHE A 15 19.93 -16.44 -46.31
CA PHE A 15 19.29 -16.43 -44.99
C PHE A 15 18.04 -15.56 -45.09
N SER A 16 16.85 -16.17 -45.09
CA SER A 16 15.60 -15.46 -44.89
C SER A 16 15.53 -15.03 -43.42
N MET A 17 15.80 -13.74 -43.16
CA MET A 17 15.32 -13.13 -41.92
C MET A 17 13.79 -13.05 -42.03
N ALA A 18 13.10 -13.99 -41.39
CA ALA A 18 11.71 -13.80 -41.04
C ALA A 18 11.66 -12.59 -40.10
N ALA A 19 11.23 -11.46 -40.65
CA ALA A 19 10.91 -10.26 -39.89
C ALA A 19 9.90 -10.67 -38.80
N GLY A 20 10.37 -10.62 -37.55
CA GLY A 20 9.51 -10.82 -36.40
C GLY A 20 8.29 -9.91 -36.52
N THR A 21 7.11 -10.48 -36.39
CA THR A 21 5.89 -9.73 -36.18
C THR A 21 6.12 -8.80 -34.98
N ALA A 22 6.34 -7.52 -35.25
CA ALA A 22 6.24 -6.49 -34.26
C ALA A 22 4.77 -6.46 -33.82
N TRP A 23 4.47 -7.11 -32.70
CA TRP A 23 3.19 -7.00 -32.05
C TRP A 23 3.02 -5.51 -31.71
N ALA A 24 2.13 -4.80 -32.40
CA ALA A 24 1.53 -3.61 -31.83
C ALA A 24 0.97 -4.05 -30.47
N GLN A 25 1.57 -3.58 -29.38
CA GLN A 25 1.34 -4.14 -28.05
C GLN A 25 -0.14 -3.97 -27.71
N ASP A 26 -0.84 -5.06 -27.38
CA ASP A 26 -2.31 -5.10 -27.21
C ASP A 26 -2.87 -3.97 -26.33
N ALA A 27 -2.07 -3.43 -25.40
CA ALA A 27 -2.41 -2.29 -24.56
C ALA A 27 -2.73 -0.99 -25.34
N ASP A 28 -2.06 -0.71 -26.46
CA ASP A 28 -2.22 0.53 -27.23
C ASP A 28 -3.57 0.63 -27.96
N LYS A 29 -4.32 -0.48 -27.98
CA LYS A 29 -5.67 -0.57 -28.58
C LYS A 29 -6.77 -0.64 -27.53
N LEU A 30 -6.41 -0.74 -26.25
CA LEU A 30 -7.39 -0.82 -25.17
C LEU A 30 -8.01 0.56 -24.90
N PRO A 31 -9.26 0.61 -24.43
CA PRO A 31 -9.84 1.86 -23.94
C PRO A 31 -9.11 2.38 -22.71
N HIS A 32 -8.93 3.70 -22.66
CA HIS A 32 -8.33 4.41 -21.53
C HIS A 32 -9.41 4.94 -20.59
N THR A 33 -9.12 4.98 -19.29
CA THR A 33 -9.97 5.61 -18.29
C THR A 33 -9.12 6.29 -17.23
N GLN A 34 -9.41 7.55 -16.94
CA GLN A 34 -8.70 8.32 -15.92
C GLN A 34 -9.40 8.19 -14.58
N VAL A 35 -8.62 7.92 -13.53
CA VAL A 35 -9.10 7.90 -12.14
C VAL A 35 -8.67 9.17 -11.43
N THR A 36 -9.59 9.75 -10.66
CA THR A 36 -9.28 10.78 -9.66
C THR A 36 -9.03 10.10 -8.32
N LEU A 37 -7.81 10.21 -7.80
CA LEU A 37 -7.43 9.66 -6.51
C LEU A 37 -8.06 10.46 -5.37
N VAL A 38 -8.26 9.79 -4.23
CA VAL A 38 -8.73 10.39 -2.98
C VAL A 38 -7.73 10.11 -1.87
N ALA A 39 -7.65 10.99 -0.87
CA ALA A 39 -6.72 10.82 0.24
C ALA A 39 -7.11 9.63 1.14
N PRO A 40 -6.13 8.89 1.69
CA PRO A 40 -6.36 7.95 2.77
C PRO A 40 -7.04 8.60 3.99
N PRO A 41 -7.86 7.85 4.76
CA PRO A 41 -8.06 6.40 4.68
C PRO A 41 -9.08 5.96 3.61
N GLN A 42 -9.66 6.88 2.84
CA GLN A 42 -10.62 6.53 1.81
C GLN A 42 -9.94 5.86 0.60
N VAL A 43 -10.73 5.14 -0.18
CA VAL A 43 -10.33 4.55 -1.46
C VAL A 43 -11.24 5.13 -2.55
N HIS A 44 -10.68 5.44 -3.72
CA HIS A 44 -11.48 6.04 -4.80
C HIS A 44 -12.62 5.11 -5.23
N PRO A 45 -13.73 5.64 -5.79
CA PRO A 45 -14.82 4.80 -6.28
C PRO A 45 -14.33 3.76 -7.31
N HIS A 46 -14.83 2.54 -7.20
CA HIS A 46 -14.50 1.42 -8.09
C HIS A 46 -15.60 0.35 -8.06
N GLU A 47 -15.65 -0.48 -9.09
CA GLU A 47 -16.48 -1.69 -9.11
C GLU A 47 -15.74 -2.86 -8.43
N GLN A 48 -16.47 -3.77 -7.80
CA GLN A 48 -15.92 -5.03 -7.28
C GLN A 48 -15.85 -6.07 -8.41
N ALA A 49 -16.95 -6.77 -8.67
CA ALA A 49 -17.11 -7.53 -9.90
C ALA A 49 -17.48 -6.58 -11.05
N THR A 50 -16.89 -6.75 -12.22
CA THR A 50 -17.15 -5.92 -13.41
C THR A 50 -17.37 -6.78 -14.65
N LYS A 51 -18.22 -6.28 -15.55
CA LYS A 51 -18.41 -6.85 -16.90
C LYS A 51 -17.48 -6.20 -17.93
N SER A 52 -16.73 -5.17 -17.54
CA SER A 52 -15.78 -4.50 -18.42
C SER A 52 -14.69 -5.46 -18.88
N GLY A 53 -14.26 -5.32 -20.14
CA GLY A 53 -12.98 -5.85 -20.60
C GLY A 53 -11.77 -5.08 -20.02
N PRO A 54 -10.54 -5.51 -20.33
CA PRO A 54 -9.32 -4.81 -19.95
C PRO A 54 -9.25 -3.36 -20.42
N LYS A 55 -8.66 -2.50 -19.59
CA LYS A 55 -8.47 -1.07 -19.85
C LYS A 55 -7.03 -0.64 -19.55
N VAL A 56 -6.64 0.51 -20.07
CA VAL A 56 -5.55 1.31 -19.49
C VAL A 56 -6.15 2.26 -18.47
N VAL A 57 -5.82 2.08 -17.19
CA VAL A 57 -6.30 2.91 -16.10
C VAL A 57 -5.23 3.92 -15.74
N GLU A 58 -5.56 5.19 -15.96
CA GLU A 58 -4.63 6.32 -15.85
C GLU A 58 -4.74 6.96 -14.47
N PHE A 59 -3.57 7.19 -13.87
CA PHE A 59 -3.40 7.82 -12.58
C PHE A 59 -2.34 8.91 -12.68
N THR A 60 -2.45 9.92 -11.81
CA THR A 60 -1.40 10.91 -11.61
C THR A 60 -1.13 11.05 -10.12
N MET A 61 0.14 11.00 -9.73
CA MET A 61 0.57 11.33 -8.37
C MET A 61 1.64 12.41 -8.42
N THR A 62 1.51 13.41 -7.55
CA THR A 62 2.52 14.45 -7.37
C THR A 62 3.23 14.22 -6.05
N ILE A 63 4.56 14.16 -6.10
CA ILE A 63 5.37 13.99 -4.90
C ILE A 63 5.41 15.30 -4.12
N GLU A 64 5.30 15.22 -2.80
CA GLU A 64 5.45 16.35 -1.90
C GLU A 64 6.41 15.99 -0.77
N GLU A 65 7.51 16.73 -0.68
CA GLU A 65 8.40 16.76 0.48
C GLU A 65 7.92 17.83 1.46
N LYS A 66 7.72 17.46 2.73
CA LYS A 66 7.22 18.39 3.74
C LYS A 66 7.55 17.97 5.16
N LYS A 67 7.66 18.96 6.05
CA LYS A 67 7.72 18.71 7.49
C LYS A 67 6.32 18.37 8.03
N MET A 68 6.21 17.27 8.76
CA MET A 68 4.95 16.81 9.38
C MET A 68 5.11 16.67 10.89
N VAL A 69 4.12 17.13 11.66
CA VAL A 69 4.04 16.84 13.11
C VAL A 69 3.41 15.46 13.30
N ILE A 70 4.13 14.54 13.95
CA ILE A 70 3.77 13.12 13.99
C ILE A 70 3.25 12.63 15.34
N ASP A 71 3.32 13.44 16.40
CA ASP A 71 2.80 13.12 17.72
C ASP A 71 2.10 14.33 18.37
N ASP A 72 1.64 14.16 19.62
CA ASP A 72 1.00 15.19 20.43
C ASP A 72 1.97 16.13 21.16
N LYS A 73 3.29 15.85 21.07
CA LYS A 73 4.37 16.60 21.74
C LYS A 73 5.11 17.53 20.79
N GLY A 74 4.71 17.55 19.52
CA GLY A 74 5.30 18.43 18.50
C GLY A 74 6.52 17.84 17.80
N THR A 75 6.77 16.53 17.92
CA THR A 75 7.86 15.87 17.19
C THR A 75 7.59 15.96 15.69
N THR A 76 8.62 16.31 14.93
CA THR A 76 8.52 16.50 13.47
C THR A 76 9.26 15.41 12.70
N LEU A 77 8.68 15.03 11.56
CA LEU A 77 9.29 14.22 10.52
C LEU A 77 9.57 15.12 9.32
N GLN A 78 10.77 15.02 8.76
CA GLN A 78 11.04 15.48 7.40
C GLN A 78 10.50 14.42 6.44
N ALA A 79 9.22 14.57 6.07
CA ALA A 79 8.46 13.55 5.36
C ALA A 79 8.61 13.68 3.85
N MET A 80 8.47 12.55 3.18
CA MET A 80 8.39 12.45 1.73
C MET A 80 7.12 11.67 1.40
N THR A 81 6.28 12.17 0.50
CA THR A 81 4.95 11.61 0.30
C THR A 81 4.57 11.51 -1.17
N PHE A 82 3.78 10.49 -1.51
CA PHE A 82 3.01 10.48 -2.76
C PHE A 82 1.68 11.19 -2.53
N ASN A 83 1.39 12.22 -3.31
CA ASN A 83 0.15 13.01 -3.23
C ASN A 83 -0.10 13.70 -1.88
N GLY A 84 0.96 14.01 -1.13
CA GLY A 84 0.84 14.77 0.11
C GLY A 84 0.32 13.97 1.30
N SER A 85 0.19 12.66 1.21
CA SER A 85 -0.34 11.82 2.28
C SER A 85 0.61 10.69 2.67
N MET A 86 0.52 10.26 3.93
CA MET A 86 1.02 8.98 4.41
C MET A 86 -0.19 8.13 4.83
N PRO A 87 -0.43 6.96 4.22
CA PRO A 87 0.24 6.48 3.02
C PRO A 87 -0.07 7.33 1.78
N GLY A 88 0.59 7.03 0.66
CA GLY A 88 0.09 7.45 -0.64
C GLY A 88 -1.33 6.89 -0.89
N PRO A 89 -2.09 7.51 -1.80
CA PRO A 89 -3.45 7.08 -2.12
C PRO A 89 -3.49 5.63 -2.62
N THR A 90 -4.54 4.89 -2.30
CA THR A 90 -4.71 3.53 -2.85
C THR A 90 -5.20 3.61 -4.30
N LEU A 91 -4.51 2.90 -5.19
CA LEU A 91 -4.91 2.71 -6.58
C LEU A 91 -5.69 1.40 -6.68
N VAL A 92 -6.81 1.40 -7.41
CA VAL A 92 -7.62 0.19 -7.64
C VAL A 92 -7.82 -0.04 -9.13
N VAL A 93 -7.49 -1.25 -9.58
CA VAL A 93 -7.73 -1.74 -10.95
C VAL A 93 -8.22 -3.19 -10.90
N HIS A 94 -8.59 -3.75 -12.05
CA HIS A 94 -8.92 -5.18 -12.16
C HIS A 94 -7.79 -5.96 -12.81
N GLU A 95 -7.74 -7.26 -12.51
CA GLU A 95 -6.77 -8.17 -13.10
C GLU A 95 -6.84 -8.12 -14.65
N GLY A 96 -5.67 -7.99 -15.28
CA GLY A 96 -5.50 -7.84 -16.71
C GLY A 96 -5.62 -6.41 -17.23
N ASP A 97 -6.04 -5.43 -16.42
CA ASP A 97 -5.89 -4.01 -16.77
C ASP A 97 -4.41 -3.63 -16.84
N TYR A 98 -4.14 -2.47 -17.44
CA TYR A 98 -2.84 -1.81 -17.39
C TYR A 98 -2.93 -0.60 -16.47
N VAL A 99 -2.02 -0.50 -15.51
CA VAL A 99 -1.82 0.72 -14.72
C VAL A 99 -0.93 1.63 -15.53
N GLN A 100 -1.37 2.86 -15.78
CA GLN A 100 -0.56 3.92 -16.39
C GLN A 100 -0.46 5.10 -15.42
N LEU A 101 0.68 5.25 -14.75
CA LEU A 101 0.92 6.31 -13.78
C LEU A 101 1.81 7.39 -14.37
N THR A 102 1.35 8.64 -14.31
CA THR A 102 2.22 9.81 -14.41
C THR A 102 2.67 10.22 -13.00
N LEU A 103 3.98 10.10 -12.75
CA LEU A 103 4.61 10.51 -11.50
C LEU A 103 5.29 11.87 -11.71
N VAL A 104 4.90 12.86 -10.91
CA VAL A 104 5.40 14.23 -11.01
C VAL A 104 6.25 14.55 -9.79
N ASN A 105 7.48 15.03 -10.00
CA ASN A 105 8.33 15.57 -8.95
C ASN A 105 8.49 17.09 -9.14
N PRO A 106 7.70 17.92 -8.45
CA PRO A 106 7.80 19.38 -8.57
C PRO A 106 9.21 19.92 -8.29
N ALA A 107 9.59 21.02 -8.94
CA ALA A 107 10.88 21.69 -8.73
C ALA A 107 11.07 22.27 -7.33
N THR A 108 10.01 22.30 -6.51
CA THR A 108 10.06 22.71 -5.09
C THR A 108 10.61 21.62 -4.17
N ASN A 109 10.65 20.37 -4.62
CA ASN A 109 11.25 19.26 -3.88
C ASN A 109 12.78 19.29 -4.01
N ALA A 110 13.48 18.60 -3.12
CA ALA A 110 14.94 18.55 -3.08
C ALA A 110 15.50 17.24 -3.64
N MET A 111 14.83 16.10 -3.45
CA MET A 111 15.38 14.78 -3.77
C MET A 111 14.87 14.23 -5.12
N PRO A 112 15.68 13.39 -5.80
CA PRO A 112 15.16 12.53 -6.85
C PRO A 112 14.28 11.43 -6.25
N HIS A 113 13.23 11.07 -6.99
CA HIS A 113 12.28 10.05 -6.58
C HIS A 113 12.00 9.10 -7.74
N ASN A 114 11.42 7.94 -7.44
CA ASN A 114 10.88 7.01 -8.41
C ASN A 114 9.74 6.20 -7.78
N VAL A 115 9.25 5.17 -8.46
CA VAL A 115 8.27 4.25 -7.88
C VAL A 115 8.53 2.81 -8.28
N ASP A 116 8.59 1.94 -7.29
CA ASP A 116 8.59 0.48 -7.38
C ASP A 116 7.17 -0.02 -7.04
N PHE A 117 6.50 -0.65 -8.01
CA PHE A 117 5.26 -1.37 -7.80
C PHE A 117 5.53 -2.87 -7.66
N HIS A 118 5.19 -3.44 -6.50
CA HIS A 118 5.32 -4.89 -6.29
C HIS A 118 4.36 -5.72 -7.15
N ALA A 119 3.34 -5.09 -7.73
CA ALA A 119 2.44 -5.72 -8.70
C ALA A 119 3.01 -5.76 -10.13
N ALA A 120 4.06 -4.99 -10.42
CA ALA A 120 4.65 -4.89 -11.75
C ALA A 120 5.75 -5.94 -11.97
N THR A 121 6.02 -6.27 -13.22
CA THR A 121 7.09 -7.22 -13.60
C THR A 121 8.16 -6.50 -14.42
N GLY A 122 9.41 -6.55 -13.94
CA GLY A 122 10.59 -5.99 -14.63
C GLY A 122 11.06 -4.65 -14.09
N ALA A 123 12.26 -4.24 -14.49
CA ALA A 123 12.85 -2.92 -14.23
C ALA A 123 12.81 -2.43 -12.76
N LEU A 124 12.98 -3.35 -11.79
CA LEU A 124 12.84 -3.08 -10.35
C LEU A 124 11.45 -2.48 -10.02
N GLY A 125 10.38 -3.16 -10.46
CA GLY A 125 9.00 -2.72 -10.25
C GLY A 125 8.63 -1.41 -10.95
N GLY A 126 9.46 -0.93 -11.87
CA GLY A 126 9.29 0.37 -12.53
C GLY A 126 10.25 1.46 -12.05
N ALA A 127 10.99 1.24 -10.96
CA ALA A 127 11.89 2.24 -10.38
C ALA A 127 12.96 2.72 -11.38
N LYS A 128 13.53 1.80 -12.18
CA LYS A 128 14.52 2.15 -13.21
C LYS A 128 13.99 3.05 -14.34
N LEU A 129 12.67 3.06 -14.54
CA LEU A 129 12.00 3.79 -15.62
C LEU A 129 11.33 5.09 -15.14
N THR A 130 11.37 5.35 -13.83
CA THR A 130 10.62 6.44 -13.20
C THR A 130 11.50 7.34 -12.32
N ASN A 131 12.82 7.31 -12.51
CA ASN A 131 13.72 8.26 -11.85
C ASN A 131 13.42 9.68 -12.35
N VAL A 132 12.86 10.50 -11.47
CA VAL A 132 12.46 11.90 -11.72
C VAL A 132 13.16 12.82 -10.72
N ASN A 133 13.99 13.72 -11.22
CA ASN A 133 14.56 14.82 -10.43
C ASN A 133 13.49 15.89 -10.16
N PRO A 134 13.72 16.80 -9.20
CA PRO A 134 12.85 17.97 -9.04
C PRO A 134 12.72 18.76 -10.35
N GLY A 135 11.48 19.00 -10.76
CA GLY A 135 11.11 19.63 -12.03
C GLY A 135 10.79 18.66 -13.16
N GLU A 136 10.89 17.35 -12.92
CA GLU A 136 10.65 16.31 -13.92
C GLU A 136 9.37 15.50 -13.64
N GLN A 137 8.90 14.80 -14.67
CA GLN A 137 7.85 13.80 -14.57
C GLN A 137 8.13 12.63 -15.52
N ALA A 138 7.61 11.45 -15.18
CA ALA A 138 7.68 10.26 -16.01
C ALA A 138 6.33 9.54 -16.01
N THR A 139 6.01 8.86 -17.12
CA THR A 139 4.81 8.04 -17.24
C THR A 139 5.21 6.57 -17.43
N LEU A 140 4.78 5.71 -16.50
CA LEU A 140 5.03 4.27 -16.52
C LEU A 140 3.72 3.54 -16.80
N ARG A 141 3.76 2.57 -17.72
CA ARG A 141 2.66 1.62 -17.96
C ARG A 141 3.10 0.19 -17.67
N PHE A 142 2.31 -0.57 -16.91
CA PHE A 142 2.52 -2.00 -16.68
C PHE A 142 1.19 -2.76 -16.61
N LYS A 143 1.22 -4.06 -16.89
CA LYS A 143 0.05 -4.94 -16.79
C LYS A 143 -0.14 -5.40 -15.35
N ALA A 144 -1.33 -5.21 -14.79
CA ALA A 144 -1.73 -5.75 -13.48
C ALA A 144 -2.20 -7.20 -13.65
N ASP A 145 -1.26 -8.12 -13.85
CA ASP A 145 -1.52 -9.51 -14.22
C ASP A 145 -1.72 -10.48 -13.03
N ARG A 146 -1.73 -9.95 -11.79
CA ARG A 146 -1.87 -10.72 -10.56
C ARG A 146 -2.84 -10.02 -9.61
N SER A 147 -3.88 -10.72 -9.16
CA SER A 147 -4.84 -10.16 -8.20
C SER A 147 -4.32 -10.17 -6.76
N GLY A 148 -4.57 -9.08 -6.03
CA GLY A 148 -4.10 -8.88 -4.67
C GLY A 148 -3.97 -7.41 -4.26
N THR A 149 -3.52 -7.21 -3.02
CA THR A 149 -2.99 -5.94 -2.52
C THR A 149 -1.47 -5.99 -2.56
N PHE A 150 -0.87 -4.94 -3.11
CA PHE A 150 0.57 -4.83 -3.35
C PHE A 150 1.04 -3.48 -2.86
N VAL A 151 2.18 -3.45 -2.18
CA VAL A 151 2.83 -2.17 -1.87
C VAL A 151 3.32 -1.55 -3.16
N TYR A 152 3.26 -0.22 -3.23
CA TYR A 152 4.17 0.56 -4.06
C TYR A 152 4.97 1.48 -3.15
N HIS A 153 6.24 1.68 -3.47
CA HIS A 153 7.10 2.56 -2.67
C HIS A 153 8.19 3.22 -3.52
N CYS A 154 8.76 4.31 -3.01
CA CYS A 154 9.92 4.95 -3.64
C CYS A 154 11.18 4.09 -3.39
N ALA A 155 12.07 4.01 -4.38
CA ALA A 155 13.29 3.21 -4.33
C ALA A 155 14.47 3.83 -5.11
N PRO A 156 14.87 5.09 -4.82
CA PRO A 156 16.04 5.70 -5.43
C PRO A 156 17.32 4.99 -4.98
N GLU A 157 18.21 4.75 -5.92
CA GLU A 157 19.47 4.05 -5.69
C GLU A 157 20.29 4.74 -4.58
N GLY A 158 20.84 3.95 -3.66
CA GLY A 158 21.66 4.44 -2.54
C GLY A 158 20.88 4.94 -1.30
N MET A 159 19.59 5.24 -1.41
CA MET A 159 18.80 5.79 -0.30
C MET A 159 17.37 5.24 -0.17
N VAL A 160 17.12 4.06 -0.76
CA VAL A 160 15.83 3.34 -0.72
C VAL A 160 15.15 3.35 0.65
N PRO A 161 15.74 2.80 1.73
CA PRO A 161 15.01 2.66 2.99
C PRO A 161 14.68 4.02 3.61
N TRP A 162 15.48 5.06 3.37
CA TRP A 162 15.22 6.40 3.90
C TRP A 162 13.95 6.99 3.29
N HIS A 163 13.75 6.88 1.98
CA HIS A 163 12.52 7.36 1.33
C HIS A 163 11.29 6.59 1.81
N VAL A 164 11.40 5.26 1.95
CA VAL A 164 10.30 4.41 2.43
C VAL A 164 9.87 4.80 3.85
N VAL A 165 10.80 4.83 4.81
CA VAL A 165 10.47 5.14 6.22
C VAL A 165 10.13 6.62 6.44
N SER A 166 10.47 7.49 5.49
CA SER A 166 10.04 8.90 5.49
C SER A 166 8.62 9.11 4.94
N GLY A 167 7.94 8.04 4.50
CA GLY A 167 6.52 8.06 4.16
C GLY A 167 6.17 7.68 2.73
N MET A 168 7.14 7.39 1.86
CA MET A 168 6.88 7.12 0.44
C MET A 168 6.46 5.68 0.17
N SER A 169 5.28 5.31 0.65
CA SER A 169 4.63 4.07 0.25
C SER A 169 3.11 4.16 0.27
N GLY A 170 2.45 3.34 -0.53
CA GLY A 170 1.00 3.14 -0.51
C GLY A 170 0.63 1.77 -1.07
N THR A 171 -0.63 1.60 -1.48
CA THR A 171 -1.16 0.31 -1.92
C THR A 171 -1.75 0.38 -3.32
N LEU A 172 -1.41 -0.58 -4.17
CA LEU A 172 -2.17 -0.94 -5.35
C LEU A 172 -3.02 -2.18 -5.05
N MET A 173 -4.33 -2.08 -5.25
CA MET A 173 -5.26 -3.21 -5.18
C MET A 173 -5.68 -3.62 -6.59
N VAL A 174 -5.32 -4.84 -6.97
CA VAL A 174 -5.72 -5.49 -8.22
C VAL A 174 -6.83 -6.48 -7.89
N LEU A 175 -8.08 -6.12 -8.14
CA LEU A 175 -9.23 -6.99 -7.87
C LEU A 175 -9.35 -8.08 -8.95
N PRO A 176 -9.74 -9.33 -8.60
CA PRO A 176 -10.22 -10.26 -9.60
C PRO A 176 -11.41 -9.64 -10.34
N ARG A 177 -11.53 -9.88 -11.66
CA ARG A 177 -12.63 -9.28 -12.46
C ARG A 177 -14.02 -9.67 -11.98
N ASP A 178 -14.15 -10.86 -11.41
CA ASP A 178 -15.40 -11.40 -10.87
C ASP A 178 -15.55 -11.14 -9.36
N GLY A 179 -14.74 -10.25 -8.79
CA GLY A 179 -14.78 -9.85 -7.39
C GLY A 179 -14.10 -10.84 -6.43
N LEU A 180 -14.10 -10.50 -5.14
CA LEU A 180 -13.51 -11.33 -4.10
C LEU A 180 -14.32 -12.62 -3.88
N LYS A 181 -13.64 -13.71 -3.54
CA LYS A 181 -14.26 -15.03 -3.32
C LYS A 181 -13.80 -15.67 -2.01
N ASP A 182 -14.70 -16.43 -1.40
CA ASP A 182 -14.33 -17.35 -0.31
C ASP A 182 -13.60 -18.60 -0.84
N PRO A 183 -13.09 -19.48 0.03
CA PRO A 183 -12.39 -20.69 -0.40
C PRO A 183 -13.24 -21.68 -1.20
N GLN A 184 -14.58 -21.54 -1.19
CA GLN A 184 -15.52 -22.34 -1.97
C GLN A 184 -15.94 -21.65 -3.27
N GLY A 185 -15.33 -20.50 -3.61
CA GLY A 185 -15.65 -19.74 -4.81
C GLY A 185 -16.94 -18.92 -4.71
N LYS A 186 -17.52 -18.75 -3.51
CA LYS A 186 -18.70 -17.90 -3.32
C LYS A 186 -18.30 -16.42 -3.30
N PRO A 187 -19.14 -15.53 -3.85
CA PRO A 187 -18.85 -14.10 -3.86
C PRO A 187 -18.80 -13.51 -2.46
N LEU A 188 -17.75 -12.73 -2.20
CA LEU A 188 -17.61 -11.86 -1.04
C LEU A 188 -17.72 -10.41 -1.51
N ARG A 189 -18.48 -9.60 -0.78
CA ARG A 189 -18.73 -8.20 -1.09
C ARG A 189 -18.45 -7.33 0.12
N TYR A 190 -17.87 -6.16 -0.11
CA TYR A 190 -17.80 -5.08 0.88
C TYR A 190 -18.68 -3.90 0.48
N ASP A 191 -19.16 -3.17 1.48
CA ASP A 191 -19.91 -1.93 1.30
C ASP A 191 -18.99 -0.71 1.29
N ARG A 192 -17.83 -0.84 1.95
CA ARG A 192 -16.83 0.20 2.08
C ARG A 192 -15.42 -0.37 2.21
N ALA A 193 -14.44 0.35 1.67
CA ALA A 193 -13.03 0.03 1.82
C ALA A 193 -12.32 1.17 2.55
N TYR A 194 -11.47 0.82 3.50
CA TYR A 194 -10.49 1.71 4.11
C TYR A 194 -9.08 1.22 3.83
N THR A 195 -8.16 2.16 3.68
CA THR A 195 -6.74 1.90 3.55
C THR A 195 -5.98 2.49 4.73
N ILE A 196 -5.18 1.63 5.37
CA ILE A 196 -4.37 1.95 6.54
C ILE A 196 -2.92 1.67 6.14
N GLY A 197 -2.11 2.73 6.12
CA GLY A 197 -0.66 2.60 5.98
C GLY A 197 -0.02 2.73 7.35
N GLU A 198 0.76 1.73 7.75
CA GLU A 198 1.53 1.73 8.99
C GLU A 198 2.99 2.05 8.69
N PHE A 199 3.54 3.02 9.42
CA PHE A 199 4.89 3.57 9.20
C PHE A 199 5.74 3.46 10.45
N ASP A 200 6.85 2.73 10.37
CA ASP A 200 7.90 2.70 11.38
C ASP A 200 8.87 3.88 11.18
N LEU A 201 8.82 4.86 12.07
CA LEU A 201 9.57 6.12 11.97
C LEU A 201 10.81 6.14 12.85
N TYR A 202 11.92 6.65 12.32
CA TYR A 202 13.24 6.63 12.96
C TYR A 202 13.74 8.05 13.27
N ILE A 203 12.99 8.79 14.11
CA ILE A 203 13.30 10.19 14.44
C ILE A 203 14.52 10.28 15.37
N PRO A 204 15.59 10.98 14.99
CA PRO A 204 16.78 11.11 15.82
C PRO A 204 16.57 11.96 17.06
N LYS A 205 17.32 11.63 18.12
CA LYS A 205 17.41 12.44 19.35
C LYS A 205 18.75 13.14 19.45
N GLY A 206 18.75 14.32 20.05
CA GLY A 206 19.96 15.06 20.43
C GLY A 206 20.59 14.51 21.73
N PRO A 207 21.77 15.03 22.11
CA PRO A 207 22.42 14.68 23.38
C PRO A 207 21.59 15.04 24.63
N ASP A 208 20.63 15.95 24.49
CA ASP A 208 19.67 16.35 25.53
C ASP A 208 18.46 15.41 25.65
N GLY A 209 18.41 14.34 24.84
CA GLY A 209 17.34 13.35 24.82
C GLY A 209 16.07 13.78 24.09
N LYS A 210 16.03 14.98 23.49
CA LYS A 210 14.87 15.46 22.72
C LYS A 210 14.97 15.04 21.25
N TYR A 211 13.83 14.86 20.60
CA TYR A 211 13.80 14.67 19.15
C TYR A 211 14.31 15.92 18.43
N LYS A 212 15.13 15.71 17.39
CA LYS A 212 15.68 16.79 16.57
C LYS A 212 14.60 17.32 15.61
N ASP A 213 14.59 18.63 15.42
CA ASP A 213 13.87 19.29 14.31
C ASP A 213 14.92 19.81 13.32
N TYR A 214 14.76 19.45 12.04
CA TYR A 214 15.69 19.86 10.97
C TYR A 214 15.08 20.97 10.14
N ALA A 215 15.89 21.88 9.57
CA ALA A 215 15.38 22.91 8.68
C ALA A 215 15.03 22.34 7.30
N THR A 216 15.84 21.40 6.81
CA THR A 216 15.71 20.77 5.49
C THR A 216 15.62 19.25 5.58
N LEU A 217 15.12 18.63 4.51
CA LEU A 217 15.05 17.18 4.37
C LEU A 217 16.46 16.54 4.39
N ALA A 218 17.39 17.10 3.63
CA ALA A 218 18.74 16.55 3.49
C ALA A 218 19.53 16.53 4.82
N GLU A 219 19.36 17.55 5.68
CA GLU A 219 20.00 17.59 7.00
C GLU A 219 19.59 16.42 7.90
N SER A 220 18.40 15.85 7.71
CA SER A 220 17.92 14.72 8.51
C SER A 220 18.58 13.38 8.17
N TYR A 221 19.21 13.26 7.00
CA TYR A 221 19.60 11.97 6.41
C TYR A 221 20.55 11.16 7.31
N GLY A 222 21.72 11.72 7.64
CA GLY A 222 22.77 10.98 8.33
C GLY A 222 22.34 10.47 9.71
N ASP A 223 21.70 11.34 10.49
CA ASP A 223 21.18 11.00 11.81
C ASP A 223 20.05 9.97 11.73
N THR A 224 19.13 10.11 10.76
CA THR A 224 18.02 9.17 10.56
C THR A 224 18.54 7.79 10.19
N VAL A 225 19.53 7.69 9.29
CA VAL A 225 20.17 6.42 8.93
C VAL A 225 20.81 5.75 10.15
N GLN A 226 21.42 6.51 11.06
CA GLN A 226 21.97 5.95 12.30
C GLN A 226 20.87 5.30 13.17
N VAL A 227 19.72 5.95 13.32
CA VAL A 227 18.58 5.41 14.09
C VAL A 227 17.96 4.21 13.37
N MET A 228 17.80 4.26 12.05
CA MET A 228 17.29 3.13 11.25
C MET A 228 18.08 1.85 11.49
N ARG A 229 19.41 1.95 11.59
CA ARG A 229 20.30 0.80 11.84
C ARG A 229 20.10 0.14 13.21
N THR A 230 19.40 0.79 14.14
CA THR A 230 19.03 0.19 15.43
C THR A 230 17.84 -0.76 15.33
N LEU A 231 17.10 -0.73 14.20
CA LEU A 231 15.86 -1.48 13.99
C LEU A 231 14.77 -1.19 15.04
N THR A 232 14.92 -0.10 15.79
CA THR A 232 14.02 0.32 16.85
C THR A 232 13.36 1.63 16.46
N PRO A 233 12.14 1.59 15.92
CA PRO A 233 11.43 2.81 15.55
C PRO A 233 11.12 3.65 16.78
N SER A 234 11.28 4.96 16.63
CA SER A 234 10.87 5.96 17.61
C SER A 234 9.35 6.06 17.75
N HIS A 235 8.64 5.84 16.64
CA HIS A 235 7.18 5.88 16.54
C HIS A 235 6.75 4.85 15.50
N ILE A 236 5.56 4.29 15.67
CA ILE A 236 4.92 3.47 14.65
C ILE A 236 3.51 4.01 14.51
N VAL A 237 3.16 4.56 13.36
CA VAL A 237 1.93 5.35 13.23
C VAL A 237 1.06 4.89 12.08
N PHE A 238 -0.25 4.96 12.27
CA PHE A 238 -1.20 4.84 11.17
C PHE A 238 -1.40 6.20 10.51
N ASN A 239 -1.40 6.21 9.18
CA ASN A 239 -1.74 7.35 8.36
C ASN A 239 -1.01 8.66 8.74
N GLY A 240 0.28 8.53 9.05
CA GLY A 240 1.23 9.64 9.15
C GLY A 240 1.39 10.29 10.52
N LYS A 241 0.54 10.00 11.52
CA LYS A 241 0.73 10.52 12.89
C LYS A 241 0.03 9.68 13.95
N VAL A 242 0.51 9.77 15.20
CA VAL A 242 -0.18 9.24 16.38
C VAL A 242 -1.61 9.78 16.40
N GLY A 243 -2.59 8.87 16.51
CA GLY A 243 -4.00 9.22 16.59
C GLY A 243 -4.63 9.75 15.30
N ALA A 244 -3.97 9.62 14.13
CA ALA A 244 -4.50 10.11 12.85
C ALA A 244 -5.92 9.62 12.56
N LEU A 245 -6.21 8.36 12.90
CA LEU A 245 -7.49 7.69 12.68
C LEU A 245 -8.35 7.63 13.95
N THR A 246 -8.33 8.67 14.78
CA THR A 246 -9.08 8.74 16.03
C THR A 246 -9.92 10.02 16.13
N GLY A 247 -10.76 10.13 17.16
CA GLY A 247 -11.59 11.31 17.38
C GLY A 247 -12.51 11.61 16.19
N ALA A 248 -12.45 12.85 15.69
CA ALA A 248 -13.22 13.27 14.52
C ALA A 248 -12.82 12.54 13.22
N ASN A 249 -11.61 11.98 13.18
CA ASN A 249 -11.06 11.25 12.05
C ASN A 249 -11.17 9.72 12.21
N ALA A 250 -11.90 9.25 13.22
CA ALA A 250 -12.17 7.83 13.37
C ALA A 250 -12.84 7.28 12.10
N LEU A 251 -12.46 6.07 11.70
CA LEU A 251 -13.19 5.33 10.67
C LEU A 251 -14.63 5.11 11.16
N THR A 252 -15.56 4.89 10.25
CA THR A 252 -16.96 4.67 10.64
C THR A 252 -17.52 3.41 9.98
N ALA A 253 -18.55 2.83 10.59
CA ALA A 253 -19.35 1.75 10.00
C ALA A 253 -20.74 1.71 10.63
N LYS A 254 -21.60 0.83 10.13
CA LYS A 254 -22.87 0.47 10.78
C LYS A 254 -22.91 -1.03 11.05
N VAL A 255 -23.63 -1.45 12.08
CA VAL A 255 -23.95 -2.86 12.29
C VAL A 255 -24.65 -3.41 11.02
N GLY A 256 -24.17 -4.56 10.53
CA GLY A 256 -24.58 -5.18 9.27
C GLY A 256 -23.75 -4.76 8.05
N GLU A 257 -22.96 -3.70 8.14
CA GLU A 257 -22.07 -3.26 7.06
C GLU A 257 -20.80 -4.13 7.01
N THR A 258 -20.38 -4.50 5.81
CA THR A 258 -19.13 -5.22 5.58
C THR A 258 -18.05 -4.25 5.10
N VAL A 259 -16.96 -4.17 5.86
CA VAL A 259 -15.83 -3.28 5.56
C VAL A 259 -14.62 -4.09 5.13
N LEU A 260 -13.96 -3.64 4.07
CA LEU A 260 -12.62 -4.09 3.65
C LEU A 260 -11.57 -3.18 4.29
N LEU A 261 -10.72 -3.76 5.13
CA LEU A 261 -9.57 -3.08 5.74
C LEU A 261 -8.30 -3.51 5.00
N ILE A 262 -7.78 -2.62 4.16
CA ILE A 262 -6.50 -2.77 3.47
C ILE A 262 -5.42 -2.26 4.41
N HIS A 263 -4.38 -3.06 4.65
CA HIS A 263 -3.28 -2.71 5.53
C HIS A 263 -1.94 -2.90 4.81
N SER A 264 -1.14 -1.85 4.71
CA SER A 264 0.21 -1.91 4.13
C SER A 264 1.29 -1.54 5.13
N GLN A 265 2.39 -2.29 5.06
CA GLN A 265 3.64 -1.99 5.75
C GLN A 265 4.79 -2.27 4.78
N ALA A 266 5.46 -1.22 4.33
CA ALA A 266 6.47 -1.30 3.27
C ALA A 266 7.87 -1.74 3.74
N ASN A 267 8.15 -1.74 5.05
CA ASN A 267 9.49 -1.93 5.60
C ASN A 267 9.58 -2.96 6.74
N ARG A 268 8.58 -3.01 7.63
CA ARG A 268 8.62 -3.78 8.88
C ARG A 268 7.32 -4.57 9.09
N ASP A 269 7.43 -5.70 9.77
CA ASP A 269 6.26 -6.51 10.10
C ASP A 269 5.28 -5.80 11.05
N THR A 270 3.99 -6.09 10.87
CA THR A 270 2.91 -5.70 11.78
C THR A 270 1.89 -6.83 11.93
N ARG A 271 1.11 -6.79 13.02
CA ARG A 271 0.11 -7.81 13.35
C ARG A 271 -1.27 -7.19 13.60
N PRO A 272 -2.03 -6.82 12.54
CA PRO A 272 -3.26 -6.08 12.73
C PRO A 272 -4.34 -6.89 13.46
N HIS A 273 -5.13 -6.18 14.26
CA HIS A 273 -6.20 -6.72 15.09
C HIS A 273 -7.33 -5.70 15.22
N LEU A 274 -8.57 -6.19 15.36
CA LEU A 274 -9.76 -5.38 15.63
C LEU A 274 -10.32 -5.74 17.02
N ILE A 275 -10.07 -4.90 18.03
CA ILE A 275 -10.54 -5.14 19.40
C ILE A 275 -12.06 -5.23 19.42
N GLY A 276 -12.59 -6.37 19.87
CA GLY A 276 -14.04 -6.65 19.92
C GLY A 276 -14.61 -7.15 18.59
N GLY A 277 -13.78 -7.31 17.56
CA GLY A 277 -14.13 -7.87 16.27
C GLY A 277 -13.17 -8.99 15.85
N HIS A 278 -13.17 -9.32 14.56
CA HIS A 278 -12.34 -10.36 13.95
C HIS A 278 -12.00 -9.99 12.51
N GLY A 279 -11.17 -10.78 11.85
CA GLY A 279 -11.15 -10.89 10.39
C GLY A 279 -12.05 -12.05 9.96
N ASP A 280 -13.24 -11.75 9.41
CA ASP A 280 -14.16 -12.79 8.92
C ASP A 280 -13.53 -13.53 7.73
N TRP A 281 -12.87 -12.80 6.84
CA TRP A 281 -12.05 -13.33 5.74
C TRP A 281 -10.78 -12.51 5.57
N VAL A 282 -9.61 -13.15 5.64
CA VAL A 282 -8.32 -12.46 5.62
C VAL A 282 -7.38 -13.07 4.60
N TRP A 283 -6.83 -12.21 3.76
CA TRP A 283 -5.66 -12.46 2.92
C TRP A 283 -4.47 -11.74 3.53
N GLU A 284 -3.80 -12.35 4.52
CA GLU A 284 -2.71 -11.70 5.23
C GLU A 284 -1.50 -11.41 4.32
N THR A 285 -1.27 -12.26 3.32
CA THR A 285 -0.27 -12.06 2.26
C THR A 285 -0.80 -11.21 1.10
N GLY A 286 -2.10 -10.88 1.12
CA GLY A 286 -2.76 -9.97 0.18
C GLY A 286 -2.76 -10.42 -1.26
N LYS A 287 -2.97 -11.70 -1.55
CA LYS A 287 -3.08 -12.21 -2.93
C LYS A 287 -4.41 -12.94 -3.08
N PHE A 288 -5.31 -12.41 -3.91
CA PHE A 288 -6.72 -12.81 -3.91
C PHE A 288 -6.98 -14.14 -4.63
N ALA A 289 -6.04 -14.61 -5.46
CA ALA A 289 -6.08 -15.96 -6.02
C ALA A 289 -5.92 -17.06 -4.95
N ASN A 290 -5.33 -16.73 -3.79
CA ASN A 290 -5.23 -17.65 -2.67
C ASN A 290 -6.52 -17.63 -1.84
N PRO A 291 -6.94 -18.77 -1.28
CA PRO A 291 -8.09 -18.81 -0.39
C PRO A 291 -7.80 -17.98 0.89
N PRO A 292 -8.72 -17.11 1.33
CA PRO A 292 -8.58 -16.42 2.60
C PRO A 292 -8.71 -17.39 3.78
N GLN A 293 -8.09 -17.05 4.89
CA GLN A 293 -8.43 -17.63 6.19
C GLN A 293 -9.66 -16.94 6.78
N ARG A 294 -10.30 -17.56 7.77
CA ARG A 294 -11.50 -17.05 8.44
C ARG A 294 -11.35 -17.01 9.95
N ASN A 295 -12.14 -16.15 10.58
CA ASN A 295 -12.24 -16.03 12.05
C ASN A 295 -10.91 -15.66 12.73
N LEU A 296 -10.05 -14.91 12.05
CA LEU A 296 -8.77 -14.52 12.66
C LEU A 296 -9.00 -13.49 13.76
N GLU A 297 -8.42 -13.72 14.93
CA GLU A 297 -8.30 -12.69 15.96
C GLU A 297 -7.31 -11.61 15.53
N THR A 298 -6.15 -12.03 15.03
CA THR A 298 -5.03 -11.19 14.60
C THR A 298 -4.42 -11.84 13.37
N TRP A 299 -3.95 -11.03 12.42
CA TRP A 299 -3.25 -11.52 11.23
C TRP A 299 -1.89 -10.86 11.07
N PHE A 300 -1.07 -11.36 10.15
CA PHE A 300 0.31 -10.91 10.03
C PHE A 300 0.61 -10.31 8.65
N ILE A 301 0.95 -9.02 8.62
CA ILE A 301 1.41 -8.34 7.42
C ILE A 301 2.92 -8.27 7.49
N ARG A 302 3.58 -8.91 6.51
CA ARG A 302 5.04 -8.91 6.40
C ARG A 302 5.52 -7.53 5.97
N GLY A 303 6.68 -7.09 6.46
CA GLY A 303 7.37 -5.93 5.93
C GLY A 303 7.59 -6.07 4.43
N GLY A 304 7.24 -5.02 3.67
CA GLY A 304 7.25 -5.05 2.21
C GLY A 304 6.00 -5.70 1.61
N SER A 305 4.87 -5.70 2.32
CA SER A 305 3.62 -6.27 1.80
C SER A 305 2.38 -5.50 2.23
N ALA A 306 1.27 -5.77 1.55
CA ALA A 306 -0.05 -5.29 1.92
C ALA A 306 -0.99 -6.49 1.99
N GLY A 307 -1.83 -6.54 3.02
CA GLY A 307 -2.89 -7.53 3.17
C GLY A 307 -4.26 -6.88 3.25
N ALA A 308 -5.29 -7.73 3.30
CA ALA A 308 -6.68 -7.27 3.33
C ALA A 308 -7.55 -8.17 4.22
N ALA A 309 -8.43 -7.56 5.00
CA ALA A 309 -9.40 -8.25 5.84
C ALA A 309 -10.82 -7.73 5.60
N LEU A 310 -11.78 -8.64 5.47
CA LEU A 310 -13.20 -8.34 5.50
C LEU A 310 -13.76 -8.57 6.90
N TYR A 311 -14.63 -7.68 7.35
CA TYR A 311 -15.41 -7.87 8.57
C TYR A 311 -16.80 -7.26 8.43
N THR A 312 -17.82 -8.05 8.78
CA THR A 312 -19.19 -7.54 8.92
C THR A 312 -19.44 -7.18 10.38
N PHE A 313 -19.73 -5.91 10.66
CA PHE A 313 -19.92 -5.45 12.04
C PHE A 313 -21.20 -6.00 12.67
N LYS A 314 -21.10 -6.51 13.90
CA LYS A 314 -22.20 -7.17 14.62
C LYS A 314 -22.63 -6.47 15.92
N GLN A 315 -21.81 -5.55 16.43
CA GLN A 315 -22.11 -4.73 17.61
C GLN A 315 -21.82 -3.26 17.31
N PRO A 316 -22.57 -2.31 17.91
CA PRO A 316 -22.24 -0.90 17.87
C PRO A 316 -21.14 -0.58 18.90
N GLY A 317 -20.54 0.60 18.78
CA GLY A 317 -19.54 1.09 19.72
C GLY A 317 -18.30 1.65 19.05
N VAL A 318 -17.26 1.92 19.85
CA VAL A 318 -15.96 2.36 19.33
C VAL A 318 -14.99 1.18 19.44
N TYR A 319 -14.57 0.69 18.28
CA TYR A 319 -13.56 -0.34 18.15
C TYR A 319 -12.19 0.29 18.05
N ALA A 320 -11.16 -0.42 18.51
CA ALA A 320 -9.77 -0.11 18.18
C ALA A 320 -9.27 -1.07 17.11
N TYR A 321 -8.67 -0.53 16.05
CA TYR A 321 -7.91 -1.27 15.06
C TYR A 321 -6.43 -0.95 15.27
N LEU A 322 -5.57 -1.96 15.42
CA LEU A 322 -4.20 -1.73 15.90
C LEU A 322 -3.23 -2.82 15.48
N ASN A 323 -1.94 -2.54 15.63
CA ASN A 323 -0.88 -3.55 15.65
C ASN A 323 -0.84 -4.21 17.05
N HIS A 324 -1.08 -5.53 17.13
CA HIS A 324 -1.24 -6.22 18.41
C HIS A 324 0.08 -6.54 19.16
N ASN A 325 1.21 -5.95 18.77
CA ASN A 325 2.21 -5.64 19.78
C ASN A 325 1.75 -4.39 20.51
N LEU A 326 1.20 -4.58 21.71
CA LEU A 326 0.51 -3.50 22.42
C LEU A 326 1.43 -2.33 22.81
N ILE A 327 2.75 -2.55 22.88
CA ILE A 327 3.73 -1.47 23.00
C ILE A 327 3.74 -0.64 21.73
N GLU A 328 3.80 -1.28 20.56
CA GLU A 328 3.76 -0.60 19.25
C GLU A 328 2.44 0.17 19.06
N ALA A 329 1.31 -0.40 19.50
CA ALA A 329 0.01 0.28 19.44
C ALA A 329 -0.10 1.49 20.37
N PHE A 330 0.06 1.28 21.68
CA PHE A 330 -0.34 2.27 22.69
C PHE A 330 0.78 3.20 23.12
N GLU A 331 2.05 2.75 23.05
CA GLU A 331 3.19 3.60 23.38
C GLU A 331 3.77 4.29 22.13
N LEU A 332 3.78 3.60 20.98
CA LEU A 332 4.41 4.12 19.76
C LEU A 332 3.42 4.68 18.72
N GLY A 333 2.12 4.41 18.85
CA GLY A 333 1.05 5.07 18.10
C GLY A 333 0.33 4.25 17.03
N ALA A 334 0.56 2.93 16.94
CA ALA A 334 0.04 2.07 15.87
C ALA A 334 -1.41 1.62 16.16
N ALA A 335 -2.30 2.60 16.37
CA ALA A 335 -3.70 2.38 16.69
C ALA A 335 -4.61 3.45 16.08
N GLY A 336 -5.79 3.03 15.65
CA GLY A 336 -6.89 3.86 15.18
C GLY A 336 -8.23 3.38 15.74
N HIS A 337 -9.28 4.16 15.51
CA HIS A 337 -10.64 3.86 15.96
C HIS A 337 -11.60 3.64 14.79
N ILE A 338 -12.58 2.76 15.01
CA ILE A 338 -13.74 2.59 14.15
C ILE A 338 -15.00 2.83 14.98
N LYS A 339 -15.74 3.90 14.69
CA LYS A 339 -17.01 4.23 15.33
C LYS A 339 -18.17 3.59 14.57
N VAL A 340 -18.85 2.67 15.23
CA VAL A 340 -19.90 1.84 14.63
C VAL A 340 -21.25 2.18 15.23
N GLU A 341 -22.19 2.58 14.38
CA GLU A 341 -23.57 2.85 14.77
C GLU A 341 -24.44 1.60 14.65
N GLY A 342 -25.46 1.46 15.49
CA GLY A 342 -26.42 0.35 15.41
C GLY A 342 -27.01 -0.05 16.76
N LYS A 343 -27.70 -1.19 16.77
CA LYS A 343 -28.34 -1.75 17.96
C LYS A 343 -27.42 -2.79 18.60
N TRP A 344 -27.25 -2.72 19.91
CA TRP A 344 -26.55 -3.74 20.69
C TRP A 344 -27.29 -5.08 20.64
N ASN A 345 -26.54 -6.18 20.53
CA ASN A 345 -27.06 -7.53 20.50
C ASN A 345 -26.63 -8.29 21.77
N ASP A 346 -27.56 -8.44 22.71
CA ASP A 346 -27.34 -9.15 23.99
C ASP A 346 -27.03 -10.64 23.80
N ASP A 347 -27.46 -11.26 22.71
CA ASP A 347 -27.18 -12.68 22.45
C ASP A 347 -25.70 -12.91 22.14
N LEU A 348 -25.04 -11.91 21.51
CA LEU A 348 -23.61 -11.95 21.25
C LEU A 348 -22.78 -11.59 22.48
N MET A 349 -23.23 -10.62 23.27
CA MET A 349 -22.55 -10.19 24.48
C MET A 349 -23.51 -9.48 25.43
N LYS A 350 -23.59 -9.94 26.68
CA LYS A 350 -24.38 -9.30 27.73
C LYS A 350 -23.62 -9.26 29.04
N GLN A 351 -23.61 -8.08 29.68
CA GLN A 351 -23.15 -7.97 31.06
C GLN A 351 -24.26 -8.46 32.00
N ILE A 352 -24.12 -9.68 32.52
CA ILE A 352 -25.11 -10.28 33.45
C ILE A 352 -25.10 -9.59 34.82
N LYS A 353 -23.92 -9.21 35.30
CA LYS A 353 -23.72 -8.48 36.55
C LYS A 353 -22.68 -7.40 36.33
N ALA A 354 -23.06 -6.14 36.60
CA ALA A 354 -22.11 -5.04 36.61
C ALA A 354 -21.08 -5.21 37.75
N PRO A 355 -19.88 -4.61 37.63
CA PRO A 355 -18.91 -4.60 38.72
C PRO A 355 -19.57 -4.13 40.03
N ALA A 356 -19.50 -5.00 41.04
CA ALA A 356 -20.11 -4.78 42.35
C ALA A 356 -19.21 -5.44 43.41
N PRO A 357 -19.34 -5.07 44.70
CA PRO A 357 -18.63 -5.75 45.78
C PRO A 357 -18.82 -7.27 45.71
N ILE A 358 -17.75 -8.00 46.03
CA ILE A 358 -17.78 -9.47 46.12
C ILE A 358 -18.78 -9.83 47.23
N PRO A 359 -19.78 -10.70 46.95
CA PRO A 359 -20.69 -11.18 47.99
C PRO A 359 -19.91 -11.81 49.15
N ARG A 360 -20.27 -11.46 50.38
CA ARG A 360 -19.68 -12.05 51.59
C ARG A 360 -20.41 -13.31 52.01
#